data_AF-A0A6P8ERR4-F1
#
_entry.id   AF-A0A6P8ERR4-F1
#
_cell.length_a   1.000
_cell.length_b   1.000
_cell.length_c   1.000
_cell.angle_alpha   90.00
_cell.angle_beta   90.00
_cell.angle_gamma   90.00
#
_symmetry.space_group_name_H-M   'P 1'
#
loop_
_entity.id
_entity.type
_entity.pdbx_description
1 polymer ?
#
loop_
_entity_poly.entity_id
_entity_poly.type
_entity_poly.pdbx_seq_one_letter_code
_entity_poly.pdbx_strand_id
1 'polypeptide(L)'
;MDSIFNLIELADRLYSLCQTVKANKEQRGRLAEMVISLKKVLSILQEQDPSHTPPQALEEHLVELQTCFRDAEELLNKYGNTSCLGRVFKAKAMEEDFEDLFQRLDDVRQLLSLSLQVEQRGEVHSVHDVVDRAEQKIDLLHEKMDKLIVKGKEVKGPETPSPAASPQDADKLLGDIRGRFVEKASLPLIKQLLDGLQQERVLNSEEAEAVLEEQAARADRARCLIDMVRKKGRRASEKMITLLRERDPNLGMTLGLA
;
A
#
# COMPACT_ATOMS: atom_id res chain seq x y z
N MET A 1 26.20 -17.19 -14.52
CA MET A 1 25.87 -16.16 -15.53
C MET A 1 24.40 -16.25 -15.97
N ASP A 2 23.93 -17.39 -16.49
CA ASP A 2 22.52 -17.56 -16.93
C ASP A 2 21.48 -17.24 -15.83
N SER A 3 21.78 -17.57 -14.57
CA SER A 3 20.88 -17.29 -13.43
C SER A 3 20.66 -15.78 -13.19
N ILE A 4 21.69 -14.95 -13.37
CA ILE A 4 21.61 -13.50 -13.16
C ILE A 4 20.83 -12.85 -14.30
N PHE A 5 21.07 -13.28 -15.55
CA PHE A 5 20.30 -12.81 -16.70
C PHE A 5 18.80 -13.10 -16.55
N ASN A 6 18.46 -14.34 -16.17
CA ASN A 6 17.06 -14.72 -15.90
C ASN A 6 16.43 -13.90 -14.78
N LEU A 7 17.19 -13.55 -13.74
CA LEU A 7 16.75 -12.69 -12.63
C LEU A 7 16.49 -11.25 -13.08
N ILE A 8 17.34 -10.70 -13.95
CA ILE A 8 17.14 -9.36 -14.53
C ILE A 8 15.88 -9.34 -15.40
N GLU A 9 15.66 -10.37 -16.22
CA GLU A 9 14.42 -10.49 -17.00
C GLU A 9 13.18 -10.63 -16.10
N LEU A 10 13.28 -11.39 -15.00
CA LEU A 10 12.19 -11.50 -14.01
C LEU A 10 11.91 -10.15 -13.33
N ALA A 11 12.95 -9.38 -12.99
CA ALA A 11 12.79 -8.04 -12.45
C ALA A 11 12.07 -7.11 -13.46
N ASP A 12 12.40 -7.19 -14.74
CA ASP A 12 11.73 -6.40 -15.79
C ASP A 12 10.26 -6.79 -15.99
N ARG A 13 9.95 -8.08 -15.92
CA ARG A 13 8.56 -8.57 -15.98
C ARG A 13 7.78 -8.11 -14.77
N LEU A 14 8.33 -8.26 -13.57
CA LEU A 14 7.69 -7.86 -12.32
C LEU A 14 7.47 -6.34 -12.28
N TYR A 15 8.45 -5.54 -12.70
CA TYR A 15 8.29 -4.09 -12.84
C TYR A 15 7.17 -3.74 -13.83
N SER A 16 7.12 -4.42 -14.98
CA SER A 16 6.06 -4.21 -15.97
C SER A 16 4.68 -4.58 -15.41
N LEU A 17 4.58 -5.71 -14.68
CA LEU A 17 3.36 -6.14 -14.00
C LEU A 17 2.92 -5.08 -12.99
N CYS A 18 3.87 -4.55 -12.21
CA CYS A 18 3.64 -3.41 -11.34
C CYS A 18 3.11 -2.19 -12.10
N GLN A 19 3.37 -1.97 -13.39
CA GLN A 19 2.75 -0.82 -14.10
C GLN A 19 1.34 -1.11 -14.63
N THR A 20 1.01 -2.39 -14.89
CA THR A 20 -0.29 -2.78 -15.47
C THR A 20 -1.42 -2.92 -14.46
N VAL A 21 -1.10 -3.32 -13.22
CA VAL A 21 -2.09 -3.57 -12.17
C VAL A 21 -2.58 -2.23 -11.59
N LYS A 22 -3.87 -1.92 -11.73
CA LYS A 22 -4.49 -0.65 -11.27
C LYS A 22 -4.76 -0.59 -9.76
N ALA A 23 -4.04 -1.40 -9.02
CA ALA A 23 -4.57 -2.05 -7.84
C ALA A 23 -3.40 -2.13 -6.84
N ASN A 24 -3.63 -1.89 -5.54
CA ASN A 24 -2.58 -1.87 -4.50
C ASN A 24 -1.47 -0.85 -4.80
N LYS A 25 -1.86 0.39 -5.11
CA LYS A 25 -0.96 1.42 -5.63
C LYS A 25 0.27 1.68 -4.75
N GLU A 26 0.09 1.67 -3.43
CA GLU A 26 1.18 1.85 -2.46
C GLU A 26 2.16 0.66 -2.52
N GLN A 27 1.66 -0.58 -2.40
CA GLN A 27 2.52 -1.77 -2.39
C GLN A 27 3.18 -2.01 -3.74
N ARG A 28 2.45 -1.78 -4.82
CA ARG A 28 2.95 -1.79 -6.20
C ARG A 28 4.04 -0.74 -6.42
N GLY A 29 3.87 0.46 -5.86
CA GLY A 29 4.87 1.53 -5.90
C GLY A 29 6.15 1.13 -5.18
N ARG A 30 6.03 0.69 -3.92
CA ARG A 30 7.15 0.23 -3.10
C ARG A 30 7.89 -0.96 -3.74
N LEU A 31 7.13 -1.92 -4.26
CA LEU A 31 7.67 -3.08 -4.97
C LEU A 31 8.41 -2.66 -6.24
N ALA A 32 7.84 -1.74 -7.04
CA ALA A 32 8.51 -1.23 -8.24
C ALA A 32 9.85 -0.54 -7.92
N GLU A 33 9.90 0.29 -6.88
CA GLU A 33 11.15 0.94 -6.44
C GLU A 33 12.21 -0.08 -5.99
N MET A 34 11.79 -1.08 -5.22
CA MET A 34 12.69 -2.11 -4.73
C MET A 34 13.22 -3.01 -5.85
N VAL A 35 12.36 -3.38 -6.81
CA VAL A 35 12.75 -4.14 -8.02
C VAL A 35 13.75 -3.36 -8.86
N ILE A 36 13.58 -2.04 -9.02
CA ILE A 36 14.57 -1.18 -9.69
C ILE A 36 15.92 -1.23 -8.96
N SER A 37 15.91 -1.08 -7.62
CA SER A 37 17.14 -1.11 -6.82
C SER A 37 17.85 -2.46 -6.92
N LEU A 38 17.12 -3.57 -6.82
CA LEU A 38 17.67 -4.92 -6.96
C LEU A 38 18.18 -5.21 -8.36
N LYS A 39 17.49 -4.74 -9.41
CA LYS A 39 17.95 -4.85 -10.79
C LYS A 39 19.32 -4.18 -10.98
N LYS A 40 19.52 -2.99 -10.40
CA LYS A 40 20.82 -2.30 -10.48
C LYS A 40 21.95 -3.14 -9.87
N VAL A 41 21.70 -3.77 -8.72
CA VAL A 41 22.67 -4.67 -8.07
C VAL A 41 22.99 -5.88 -8.96
N LEU A 42 21.97 -6.48 -9.58
CA LEU A 42 22.14 -7.61 -10.50
C LEU A 42 22.89 -7.22 -11.78
N SER A 43 22.68 -6.03 -12.31
CA SER A 43 23.44 -5.52 -13.47
C SER A 43 24.92 -5.33 -13.14
N ILE A 44 25.24 -4.84 -11.94
CA ILE A 44 26.64 -4.72 -11.48
C ILE A 44 27.28 -6.11 -11.38
N LEU A 45 26.56 -7.11 -10.84
CA LEU A 45 27.02 -8.50 -10.77
C LEU A 45 27.22 -9.15 -12.16
N GLN A 46 26.41 -8.76 -13.15
CA GLN A 46 26.54 -9.24 -14.52
C GLN A 46 27.79 -8.69 -15.22
N GLU A 47 28.21 -7.47 -14.87
CA GLU A 47 29.39 -6.81 -15.44
C GLU A 47 30.73 -7.30 -14.82
N GLN A 48 30.67 -8.09 -13.75
CA GLN A 48 31.85 -8.72 -13.14
C GLN A 48 32.39 -9.90 -14.00
N ASP A 49 33.67 -10.25 -13.81
CA ASP A 49 34.44 -11.13 -14.69
C ASP A 49 33.70 -12.46 -15.01
N PRO A 50 33.40 -12.74 -16.31
CA PRO A 50 32.72 -13.94 -16.78
C PRO A 50 33.33 -15.28 -16.35
N SER A 51 34.60 -15.27 -15.95
CA SER A 51 35.38 -16.46 -15.61
C SER A 51 35.30 -16.85 -14.14
N HIS A 52 34.77 -15.98 -13.27
CA HIS A 52 34.61 -16.27 -11.86
C HIS A 52 33.22 -16.85 -11.58
N THR A 53 33.20 -18.07 -11.05
CA THR A 53 31.96 -18.65 -10.51
C THR A 53 31.60 -17.91 -9.22
N PRO A 54 30.33 -17.50 -9.05
CA PRO A 54 29.91 -16.80 -7.84
C PRO A 54 30.13 -17.69 -6.61
N PRO A 55 30.55 -17.13 -5.46
CA PRO A 55 30.64 -17.87 -4.21
C PRO A 55 29.31 -18.56 -3.88
N GLN A 56 29.35 -19.74 -3.28
CA GLN A 56 28.14 -20.51 -2.93
C GLN A 56 27.13 -19.68 -2.12
N ALA A 57 27.62 -18.86 -1.18
CA ALA A 57 26.78 -17.94 -0.42
C ALA A 57 26.03 -16.96 -1.35
N LEU A 58 26.69 -16.41 -2.37
CA LEU A 58 26.05 -15.51 -3.34
C LEU A 58 24.98 -16.25 -4.17
N GLU A 59 25.23 -17.50 -4.57
CA GLU A 59 24.23 -18.31 -5.27
C GLU A 59 22.97 -18.55 -4.43
N GLU A 60 23.11 -18.83 -3.13
CA GLU A 60 21.97 -19.02 -2.20
C GLU A 60 21.08 -17.77 -2.14
N HIS A 61 21.68 -16.57 -2.03
CA HIS A 61 20.93 -15.32 -2.02
C HIS A 61 20.24 -15.02 -3.36
N LEU A 62 20.84 -15.40 -4.49
CA LEU A 62 20.22 -15.23 -5.82
C LEU A 62 19.01 -16.16 -6.00
N VAL A 63 19.07 -17.38 -5.46
CA VAL A 63 17.93 -18.31 -5.47
C VAL A 63 16.78 -17.79 -4.60
N GLU A 64 17.08 -17.26 -3.41
CA GLU A 64 16.07 -16.65 -2.54
C GLU A 64 15.44 -15.42 -3.23
N LEU A 65 16.26 -14.56 -3.86
CA LEU A 65 15.76 -13.42 -4.63
C LEU A 65 14.76 -13.84 -5.72
N GLN A 66 15.10 -14.92 -6.45
CA GLN A 66 14.24 -15.43 -7.50
C GLN A 66 12.90 -15.94 -6.95
N THR A 67 12.92 -16.55 -5.76
CA THR A 67 11.72 -17.00 -5.06
C THR A 67 10.87 -15.81 -4.64
N CYS A 68 11.47 -14.78 -4.03
CA CYS A 68 10.75 -13.56 -3.66
C CYS A 68 10.12 -12.86 -4.88
N PHE A 69 10.79 -12.82 -6.03
CA PHE A 69 10.20 -12.24 -7.25
C PHE A 69 8.99 -13.03 -7.74
N ARG A 70 9.02 -14.37 -7.68
CA ARG A 70 7.87 -15.21 -8.02
C ARG A 70 6.71 -15.02 -7.05
N ASP A 71 6.99 -14.98 -5.75
CA ASP A 71 6.00 -14.73 -4.71
C ASP A 71 5.34 -13.35 -4.92
N ALA A 72 6.13 -12.35 -5.32
CA ALA A 72 5.63 -11.02 -5.65
C ALA A 72 4.69 -11.02 -6.86
N GLU A 73 5.03 -11.75 -7.94
CA GLU A 73 4.14 -11.92 -9.09
C GLU A 73 2.82 -12.61 -8.69
N GLU A 74 2.90 -13.65 -7.85
CA GLU A 74 1.71 -14.36 -7.37
C GLU A 74 0.81 -13.44 -6.52
N LEU A 75 1.38 -12.66 -5.61
CA LEU A 75 0.64 -11.72 -4.78
C LEU A 75 0.01 -10.60 -5.62
N LEU A 76 0.73 -10.05 -6.59
CA LEU A 76 0.18 -9.05 -7.50
C LEU A 76 -0.96 -9.62 -8.34
N ASN A 77 -0.88 -10.87 -8.79
CA ASN A 77 -1.98 -11.51 -9.53
C ASN A 77 -3.17 -11.86 -8.63
N LYS A 78 -2.90 -12.35 -7.42
CA LYS A 78 -3.90 -12.72 -6.39
C LYS A 78 -4.73 -11.52 -5.94
N TYR A 79 -4.11 -10.34 -5.83
CA TYR A 79 -4.75 -9.12 -5.34
C TYR A 79 -4.98 -8.05 -6.42
N GLY A 80 -4.51 -8.27 -7.65
CA GLY A 80 -4.62 -7.32 -8.77
C GLY A 80 -5.96 -7.33 -9.49
N ASN A 81 -6.69 -8.45 -9.47
CA ASN A 81 -7.95 -8.64 -10.18
C ASN A 81 -9.17 -8.79 -9.28
N THR A 82 -9.01 -8.64 -7.96
CA THR A 82 -10.12 -8.74 -7.01
C THR A 82 -10.94 -7.46 -7.03
N SER A 83 -12.26 -7.56 -7.20
CA SER A 83 -13.17 -6.41 -7.08
C SER A 83 -12.96 -5.69 -5.75
N CYS A 84 -13.17 -4.38 -5.73
CA CYS A 84 -13.17 -3.43 -4.62
C CYS A 84 -13.70 -4.02 -3.29
N LEU A 85 -14.76 -4.85 -3.34
CA LEU A 85 -15.29 -5.57 -2.19
C LEU A 85 -14.45 -6.78 -1.73
N GLY A 86 -13.86 -7.55 -2.64
CA GLY A 86 -12.99 -8.69 -2.33
C GLY A 86 -11.66 -8.28 -1.69
N ARG A 87 -11.22 -7.04 -1.92
CA ARG A 87 -10.01 -6.45 -1.32
C ARG A 87 -10.20 -6.09 0.13
N VAL A 88 -11.34 -5.49 0.45
CA VAL A 88 -11.76 -5.18 1.83
C VAL A 88 -11.76 -6.43 2.72
N PHE A 89 -12.25 -7.56 2.22
CA PHE A 89 -12.26 -8.81 2.99
C PHE A 89 -10.88 -9.44 3.17
N LYS A 90 -9.95 -9.13 2.27
CA LYS A 90 -8.60 -9.70 2.28
C LYS A 90 -7.53 -8.70 2.75
N ALA A 91 -7.90 -7.47 3.11
CA ALA A 91 -6.96 -6.39 3.40
C ALA A 91 -5.94 -6.80 4.49
N LYS A 92 -6.39 -7.48 5.55
CA LYS A 92 -5.49 -7.95 6.61
C LYS A 92 -4.52 -9.05 6.13
N ALA A 93 -5.02 -10.05 5.41
CA ALA A 93 -4.17 -11.11 4.86
C ALA A 93 -3.23 -10.58 3.77
N MET A 94 -3.69 -9.58 3.00
CA MET A 94 -2.88 -8.90 1.99
C MET A 94 -1.76 -8.09 2.64
N GLU A 95 -2.05 -7.32 3.69
CA GLU A 95 -1.07 -6.53 4.43
C GLU A 95 0.02 -7.43 5.01
N GLU A 96 -0.36 -8.52 5.69
CA GLU A 96 0.56 -9.55 6.20
C GLU A 96 1.38 -10.19 5.07
N ASP A 97 0.74 -10.65 3.98
CA ASP A 97 1.44 -11.28 2.84
C ASP A 97 2.50 -10.35 2.20
N PHE A 98 2.17 -9.06 2.02
CA PHE A 98 3.10 -8.10 1.43
C PHE A 98 4.19 -7.67 2.42
N GLU A 99 3.88 -7.52 3.70
CA GLU A 99 4.86 -7.19 4.74
C GLU A 99 5.94 -8.28 4.83
N ASP A 100 5.53 -9.55 4.87
CA ASP A 100 6.44 -10.70 4.86
C ASP A 100 7.32 -10.72 3.60
N LEU A 101 6.73 -10.46 2.43
CA LEU A 101 7.47 -10.35 1.16
C LEU A 101 8.50 -9.21 1.20
N PHE A 102 8.10 -8.04 1.67
CA PHE A 102 8.99 -6.87 1.74
C PHE A 102 10.16 -7.11 2.70
N GLN A 103 9.91 -7.77 3.83
CA GLN A 103 10.96 -8.13 4.77
C GLN A 103 11.98 -9.07 4.11
N ARG A 104 11.51 -10.15 3.45
CA ARG A 104 12.40 -11.09 2.76
C ARG A 104 13.21 -10.43 1.64
N LEU A 105 12.60 -9.51 0.89
CA LEU A 105 13.30 -8.78 -0.17
C LEU A 105 14.35 -7.80 0.39
N ASP A 106 14.09 -7.18 1.54
CA ASP A 106 15.07 -6.31 2.20
C ASP A 106 16.26 -7.12 2.74
N ASP A 107 15.99 -8.26 3.38
CA ASP A 107 17.02 -9.17 3.90
C ASP A 107 17.94 -9.65 2.77
N VAL A 108 17.36 -10.11 1.66
CA VAL A 108 18.12 -10.54 0.47
C VAL A 108 18.93 -9.39 -0.11
N ARG A 109 18.35 -8.18 -0.22
CA ARG A 109 19.08 -7.00 -0.70
C ARG A 109 20.31 -6.70 0.17
N GLN A 110 20.14 -6.73 1.49
CA GLN A 110 21.23 -6.50 2.43
C GLN A 110 22.33 -7.57 2.30
N LEU A 111 21.94 -8.85 2.22
CA LEU A 111 22.88 -9.97 2.10
C LEU A 111 23.64 -9.96 0.77
N LEU A 112 22.98 -9.61 -0.34
CA LEU A 112 23.63 -9.43 -1.64
C LEU A 112 24.63 -8.27 -1.59
N SER A 113 24.27 -7.16 -0.95
CA SER A 113 25.17 -6.01 -0.74
C SER A 113 26.42 -6.41 0.06
N LEU A 114 26.24 -7.16 1.16
CA LEU A 114 27.36 -7.65 1.98
C LEU A 114 28.26 -8.63 1.20
N SER A 115 27.66 -9.54 0.43
CA SER A 115 28.39 -10.52 -0.38
C SER A 115 29.28 -9.83 -1.42
N LEU A 116 28.75 -8.77 -2.05
CA LEU A 116 29.48 -7.91 -2.98
C LEU A 116 30.64 -7.13 -2.32
N GLN A 117 30.46 -6.68 -1.08
CA GLN A 117 31.51 -5.96 -0.33
C GLN A 117 32.70 -6.87 0.02
N VAL A 118 32.47 -8.15 0.31
CA VAL A 118 33.53 -9.13 0.59
C VAL A 118 34.36 -9.44 -0.66
N GLU A 119 33.74 -9.42 -1.84
CA GLU A 119 34.36 -9.75 -3.12
C GLU A 119 35.19 -8.60 -3.72
N GLN A 120 34.83 -7.33 -3.45
CA GLN A 120 35.59 -6.14 -3.89
C GLN A 120 36.81 -5.80 -3.01
N ARG A 121 37.09 -6.58 -1.96
CA ARG A 121 38.15 -6.28 -0.97
C ARG A 121 39.59 -6.55 -1.47
N GLY A 122 39.80 -6.64 -2.78
CA GLY A 122 41.11 -6.54 -3.41
C GLY A 122 41.59 -5.09 -3.63
N GLU A 123 40.68 -4.12 -3.82
CA GLU A 123 41.10 -2.78 -4.32
C GLU A 123 40.19 -1.58 -3.94
N VAL A 124 39.22 -1.71 -3.01
CA VAL A 124 38.23 -0.64 -2.75
C VAL A 124 38.34 -0.10 -1.31
N HIS A 125 39.39 0.66 -1.01
CA HIS A 125 39.47 1.47 0.22
C HIS A 125 39.08 2.95 -0.01
N SER A 126 39.00 3.43 -1.26
CA SER A 126 38.77 4.86 -1.56
C SER A 126 37.29 5.27 -1.68
N VAL A 127 36.37 4.32 -1.93
CA VAL A 127 34.94 4.64 -2.18
C VAL A 127 34.14 4.65 -0.87
N HIS A 128 34.57 3.87 0.12
CA HIS A 128 33.96 3.83 1.45
C HIS A 128 34.09 5.17 2.19
N ASP A 129 35.24 5.83 2.05
CA ASP A 129 35.49 7.20 2.55
C ASP A 129 34.51 8.26 2.01
N VAL A 130 33.81 7.98 0.90
CA VAL A 130 32.85 8.87 0.26
C VAL A 130 31.42 8.52 0.66
N VAL A 131 31.12 7.23 0.83
CA VAL A 131 29.80 6.74 1.30
C VAL A 131 29.61 7.05 2.79
N ASP A 132 30.61 6.78 3.64
CA ASP A 132 30.57 7.10 5.07
C ASP A 132 30.41 8.61 5.32
N ARG A 133 31.03 9.44 4.45
CA ARG A 133 30.92 10.90 4.50
C ARG A 133 29.57 11.43 4.01
N ALA A 134 28.88 10.66 3.17
CA ALA A 134 27.53 10.98 2.70
C ALA A 134 26.49 10.58 3.75
N GLU A 135 26.66 9.42 4.39
CA GLU A 135 25.81 8.92 5.47
C GLU A 135 25.90 9.80 6.72
N GLN A 136 27.10 10.24 7.12
CA GLN A 136 27.26 11.20 8.24
C GLN A 136 26.55 12.54 8.01
N LYS A 137 26.35 12.97 6.75
CA LYS A 137 25.60 14.19 6.43
C LYS A 137 24.09 13.99 6.53
N ILE A 138 23.58 12.78 6.32
CA ILE A 138 22.16 12.45 6.45
C ILE A 138 21.76 12.42 7.94
N ASP A 139 22.62 11.86 8.81
CA ASP A 139 22.37 11.82 10.25
C ASP A 139 22.37 13.22 10.89
N LEU A 140 23.29 14.10 10.47
CA LEU A 140 23.32 15.50 10.90
C LEU A 140 22.10 16.31 10.42
N LEU A 141 21.47 15.90 9.32
CA LEU A 141 20.22 16.50 8.83
C LEU A 141 19.00 15.98 9.59
N HIS A 142 18.97 14.69 9.94
CA HIS A 142 17.94 14.12 10.81
C HIS A 142 17.98 14.72 12.22
N GLU A 143 19.16 14.89 12.83
CA GLU A 143 19.30 15.49 14.17
C GLU A 143 18.86 16.96 14.20
N LYS A 144 19.04 17.71 13.10
CA LYS A 144 18.54 19.09 12.98
C LYS A 144 17.03 19.16 12.75
N MET A 145 16.45 18.15 12.11
CA MET A 145 15.02 18.09 11.85
C MET A 145 14.22 17.72 13.11
N ASP A 146 14.76 16.83 13.97
CA ASP A 146 14.16 16.47 15.26
C ASP A 146 14.17 17.63 16.28
N LYS A 147 15.17 18.52 16.20
CA LYS A 147 15.26 19.71 17.07
C LYS A 147 14.22 20.80 16.76
N LEU A 148 13.43 20.67 15.69
CA LEU A 148 12.41 21.66 15.30
C LEU A 148 10.96 21.22 15.62
N ILE A 149 10.73 20.00 16.11
CA ILE A 149 9.39 19.51 16.48
C ILE A 149 9.28 19.40 18.01
N VAL A 150 9.53 20.51 18.71
CA VAL A 150 9.09 20.69 20.10
C VAL A 150 8.26 21.96 20.18
N LYS A 151 6.94 21.80 20.04
CA LYS A 151 5.91 22.62 20.69
C LYS A 151 4.56 21.88 20.61
N GLY A 152 4.44 20.81 21.38
CA GLY A 152 3.14 20.25 21.74
C GLY A 152 2.50 21.09 22.85
N LYS A 153 1.28 21.57 22.63
CA LYS A 153 0.36 21.96 23.70
C LYS A 153 -0.83 21.01 23.67
N GLU A 154 -1.00 20.29 24.76
CA GLU A 154 -2.19 19.52 25.11
C GLU A 154 -3.40 20.45 25.26
N VAL A 155 -4.58 19.97 24.81
CA VAL A 155 -5.85 20.29 25.48
C VAL A 155 -6.69 19.01 25.56
N LYS A 156 -7.07 18.72 26.80
CA LYS A 156 -7.92 17.67 27.34
C LYS A 156 -9.39 17.92 26.98
N GLY A 157 -10.14 16.88 26.64
CA GLY A 157 -11.59 16.93 26.49
C GLY A 157 -12.24 15.57 26.83
N PRO A 158 -13.46 15.55 27.40
CA PRO A 158 -13.85 14.60 28.43
C PRO A 158 -14.73 13.44 27.92
N GLU A 159 -14.79 12.40 28.73
CA GLU A 159 -15.73 11.28 28.61
C GLU A 159 -17.19 11.72 28.75
N THR A 160 -18.01 11.31 27.76
CA THR A 160 -19.44 10.87 27.78
C THR A 160 -20.51 11.81 28.39
N PRO A 161 -21.73 11.85 27.80
CA PRO A 161 -22.71 10.81 28.09
C PRO A 161 -23.52 10.32 26.88
N SER A 162 -23.93 9.05 26.99
CA SER A 162 -25.12 8.46 26.34
C SER A 162 -26.32 9.43 26.34
N PRO A 163 -27.14 9.39 25.28
CA PRO A 163 -28.53 9.02 25.52
C PRO A 163 -29.05 7.97 24.53
N ALA A 164 -29.91 7.12 25.09
CA ALA A 164 -30.72 6.15 24.41
C ALA A 164 -31.68 6.78 23.39
N ALA A 165 -31.74 6.21 22.19
CA ALA A 165 -32.99 5.85 21.50
C ALA A 165 -32.65 5.07 20.22
N SER A 166 -32.78 3.75 20.32
CA SER A 166 -32.77 2.70 19.29
C SER A 166 -32.64 3.13 17.80
N PRO A 167 -31.50 2.83 17.14
CA PRO A 167 -31.43 2.68 15.70
C PRO A 167 -31.62 1.20 15.34
N GLN A 168 -32.63 0.93 14.53
CA GLN A 168 -32.66 -0.27 13.69
C GLN A 168 -31.35 -0.35 12.89
N ASP A 169 -30.88 -1.56 12.60
CA ASP A 169 -29.60 -1.87 11.95
C ASP A 169 -29.21 -0.84 10.88
N ALA A 170 -28.24 0.03 11.16
CA ALA A 170 -27.82 1.12 10.28
C ALA A 170 -27.32 0.60 8.91
N ASP A 171 -26.78 -0.61 8.91
CA ASP A 171 -26.45 -1.39 7.72
C ASP A 171 -27.70 -1.77 6.92
N LYS A 172 -28.80 -2.17 7.57
CA LYS A 172 -30.08 -2.41 6.89
C LYS A 172 -30.63 -1.12 6.27
N LEU A 173 -30.56 0.00 7.00
CA LEU A 173 -30.94 1.31 6.48
C LEU A 173 -30.12 1.73 5.25
N LEU A 174 -28.79 1.52 5.27
CA LEU A 174 -27.95 1.72 4.09
C LEU A 174 -28.36 0.79 2.93
N GLY A 175 -28.78 -0.44 3.23
CA GLY A 175 -29.38 -1.36 2.27
C GLY A 175 -30.63 -0.79 1.60
N ASP A 176 -31.53 -0.23 2.40
CA ASP A 176 -32.83 0.29 1.93
C ASP A 176 -32.69 1.58 1.10
N ILE A 177 -31.72 2.44 1.43
CA ILE A 177 -31.45 3.67 0.66
C ILE A 177 -30.52 3.43 -0.55
N ARG A 178 -29.92 2.24 -0.66
CA ARG A 178 -28.85 1.93 -1.61
C ARG A 178 -29.15 2.35 -3.04
N GLY A 179 -30.33 2.00 -3.55
CA GLY A 179 -30.73 2.32 -4.93
C GLY A 179 -30.77 3.84 -5.15
N ARG A 180 -31.41 4.57 -4.24
CA ARG A 180 -31.55 6.03 -4.30
C ARG A 180 -30.20 6.74 -4.14
N PHE A 181 -29.32 6.24 -3.28
CA PHE A 181 -27.96 6.74 -3.15
C PHE A 181 -27.19 6.56 -4.46
N VAL A 182 -27.24 5.37 -5.07
CA VAL A 182 -26.58 5.09 -6.36
C VAL A 182 -27.10 5.98 -7.48
N GLU A 183 -28.39 6.27 -7.51
CA GLU A 183 -28.99 7.16 -8.51
C GLU A 183 -28.58 8.62 -8.33
N LYS A 184 -28.60 9.12 -7.09
CA LYS A 184 -28.52 10.56 -6.79
C LYS A 184 -27.14 11.05 -6.34
N ALA A 185 -26.27 10.19 -5.82
CA ALA A 185 -24.98 10.60 -5.31
C ALA A 185 -24.09 11.15 -6.44
N SER A 186 -23.67 12.41 -6.31
CA SER A 186 -22.76 13.03 -7.26
C SER A 186 -21.33 12.49 -7.09
N LEU A 187 -20.51 12.55 -8.13
CA LEU A 187 -19.11 12.13 -8.03
C LEU A 187 -18.33 12.95 -6.97
N PRO A 188 -18.51 14.28 -6.84
CA PRO A 188 -17.89 15.05 -5.76
C PRO A 188 -18.30 14.57 -4.37
N LEU A 189 -19.59 14.28 -4.16
CA LEU A 189 -20.08 13.77 -2.88
C LEU A 189 -19.46 12.40 -2.56
N ILE A 190 -19.37 11.49 -3.54
CA ILE A 190 -18.73 10.18 -3.36
C ILE A 190 -17.28 10.36 -2.91
N LYS A 191 -16.52 11.28 -3.52
CA LYS A 191 -15.14 11.58 -3.11
C LYS A 191 -15.07 12.13 -1.68
N GLN A 192 -15.91 13.11 -1.35
CA GLN A 192 -15.96 13.69 0.00
C GLN A 192 -16.31 12.66 1.09
N LEU A 193 -17.21 11.72 0.77
CA LEU A 193 -17.56 10.64 1.68
C LEU A 193 -16.40 9.65 1.85
N LEU A 194 -15.68 9.32 0.78
CA LEU A 194 -14.47 8.50 0.86
C LEU A 194 -13.41 9.15 1.74
N ASP A 195 -13.12 10.44 1.53
CA ASP A 195 -12.14 11.18 2.33
C ASP A 195 -12.53 11.20 3.83
N GLY A 196 -13.81 11.47 4.13
CA GLY A 196 -14.32 11.48 5.50
C GLY A 196 -14.28 10.10 6.16
N LEU A 197 -14.63 9.05 5.41
CA LEU A 197 -14.57 7.68 5.92
C LEU A 197 -13.13 7.20 6.13
N GLN A 198 -12.18 7.69 5.35
CA GLN A 198 -10.75 7.42 5.54
C GLN A 198 -10.22 8.13 6.79
N GLN A 199 -10.57 9.41 6.99
CA GLN A 199 -10.23 10.17 8.19
C GLN A 199 -10.77 9.51 9.47
N GLU A 200 -11.99 8.99 9.39
CA GLU A 200 -12.66 8.28 10.48
C GLU A 200 -12.19 6.82 10.68
N ARG A 201 -11.15 6.41 9.94
CA ARG A 201 -10.57 5.04 9.92
C ARG A 201 -11.59 3.94 9.62
N VAL A 202 -12.64 4.27 8.88
CA VAL A 202 -13.64 3.29 8.39
C VAL A 202 -13.11 2.59 7.15
N LEU A 203 -12.52 3.37 6.23
CA LEU A 203 -11.82 2.87 5.05
C LEU A 203 -10.32 3.14 5.20
N ASN A 204 -9.48 2.22 4.73
CA ASN A 204 -8.06 2.52 4.55
C ASN A 204 -7.82 3.22 3.20
N SER A 205 -6.60 3.71 2.97
CA SER A 205 -6.23 4.43 1.74
C SER A 205 -6.47 3.58 0.49
N GLU A 206 -6.16 2.29 0.53
CA GLU A 206 -6.31 1.37 -0.61
C GLU A 206 -7.78 1.10 -0.94
N GLU A 207 -8.63 0.93 0.07
CA GLU A 207 -10.07 0.73 -0.08
C GLU A 207 -10.74 1.95 -0.69
N ALA A 208 -10.34 3.15 -0.28
CA ALA A 208 -10.86 4.40 -0.82
C ALA A 208 -10.43 4.61 -2.29
N GLU A 209 -9.16 4.34 -2.62
CA GLU A 209 -8.66 4.40 -4.00
C GLU A 209 -9.31 3.34 -4.89
N ALA A 210 -9.51 2.11 -4.41
CA ALA A 210 -10.15 1.02 -5.16
C ALA A 210 -11.58 1.39 -5.62
N VAL A 211 -12.35 2.11 -4.79
CA VAL A 211 -13.67 2.63 -5.17
C VAL A 211 -13.57 3.59 -6.36
N LEU A 212 -12.52 4.40 -6.46
CA LEU A 212 -12.36 5.41 -7.49
C LEU A 212 -11.75 4.88 -8.79
N GLU A 213 -10.75 4.01 -8.68
CA GLU A 213 -9.91 3.56 -9.80
C GLU A 213 -10.50 2.35 -10.55
N GLU A 214 -11.21 1.45 -9.86
CA GLU A 214 -11.72 0.22 -10.48
C GLU A 214 -13.01 0.43 -11.29
N GLN A 215 -13.77 1.48 -11.00
CA GLN A 215 -15.10 1.68 -11.57
C GLN A 215 -15.13 2.91 -12.48
N ALA A 216 -15.37 2.72 -13.78
CA ALA A 216 -15.46 3.84 -14.72
C ALA A 216 -16.73 4.69 -14.48
N ALA A 217 -17.86 4.06 -14.18
CA ALA A 217 -19.13 4.74 -14.01
C ALA A 217 -19.36 5.25 -12.59
N ARG A 218 -19.93 6.46 -12.46
CA ARG A 218 -20.32 7.08 -11.17
C ARG A 218 -21.22 6.17 -10.33
N ALA A 219 -22.20 5.52 -10.96
CA ALA A 219 -23.14 4.64 -10.28
C ALA A 219 -22.44 3.41 -9.67
N ASP A 220 -21.45 2.86 -10.36
CA ASP A 220 -20.68 1.71 -9.86
C ASP A 220 -19.77 2.11 -8.69
N ARG A 221 -19.20 3.32 -8.71
CA ARG A 221 -18.49 3.91 -7.56
C ARG A 221 -19.41 4.07 -6.34
N ALA A 222 -20.59 4.66 -6.54
CA ALA A 222 -21.58 4.83 -5.47
C ALA A 222 -22.01 3.48 -4.89
N ARG A 223 -22.16 2.46 -5.76
CA ARG A 223 -22.51 1.10 -5.37
C ARG A 223 -21.40 0.43 -4.59
N CYS A 224 -20.14 0.52 -5.03
CA CYS A 224 -19.03 -0.08 -4.26
C CYS A 224 -18.92 0.58 -2.88
N LEU A 225 -18.99 1.92 -2.81
CA LEU A 225 -18.89 2.65 -1.56
C LEU A 225 -19.94 2.19 -0.53
N ILE A 226 -21.22 2.21 -0.89
CA ILE A 226 -22.29 1.87 0.05
C ILE A 226 -22.28 0.38 0.43
N ASP A 227 -21.97 -0.52 -0.51
CA ASP A 227 -21.87 -1.95 -0.22
C ASP A 227 -20.67 -2.26 0.67
N MET A 228 -19.56 -1.54 0.50
CA MET A 228 -18.35 -1.70 1.31
C MET A 228 -18.58 -1.26 2.75
N VAL A 229 -19.13 -0.06 2.95
CA VAL A 229 -19.45 0.46 4.29
C VAL A 229 -20.45 -0.46 4.99
N ARG A 230 -21.51 -0.90 4.29
CA ARG A 230 -22.53 -1.79 4.85
C ARG A 230 -21.92 -3.09 5.36
N LYS A 231 -21.01 -3.68 4.60
CA LYS A 231 -20.32 -4.93 4.95
C LYS A 231 -19.35 -4.80 6.12
N LYS A 232 -18.78 -3.61 6.37
CA LYS A 232 -17.99 -3.32 7.57
C LYS A 232 -18.83 -3.25 8.85
N GLY A 233 -20.16 -3.22 8.71
CA GLY A 233 -21.12 -3.39 9.79
C GLY A 233 -21.66 -2.08 10.33
N ARG A 234 -22.42 -2.19 11.43
CA ARG A 234 -23.24 -1.11 12.00
C ARG A 234 -22.46 0.19 12.24
N ARG A 235 -21.30 0.12 12.91
CA ARG A 235 -20.50 1.31 13.28
C ARG A 235 -20.01 2.08 12.05
N ALA A 236 -19.59 1.37 11.00
CA ALA A 236 -19.20 1.98 9.73
C ALA A 236 -20.42 2.61 9.04
N SER A 237 -21.56 1.93 9.07
CA SER A 237 -22.80 2.38 8.46
C SER A 237 -23.36 3.64 9.13
N GLU A 238 -23.30 3.72 10.46
CA GLU A 238 -23.67 4.91 11.23
C GLU A 238 -22.79 6.11 10.85
N LYS A 239 -21.46 5.92 10.77
CA LYS A 239 -20.54 6.97 10.36
C LYS A 239 -20.82 7.48 8.94
N MET A 240 -21.10 6.59 8.00
CA MET A 240 -21.49 6.97 6.63
C MET A 240 -22.79 7.78 6.60
N ILE A 241 -23.80 7.40 7.38
CA ILE A 241 -25.05 8.15 7.47
C ILE A 241 -24.80 9.55 8.05
N THR A 242 -23.99 9.65 9.10
CA THR A 242 -23.61 10.94 9.69
C THR A 242 -22.89 11.83 8.68
N LEU A 243 -21.84 11.31 8.02
CA LEU A 243 -21.10 12.06 6.99
C LEU A 243 -22.00 12.47 5.82
N LEU A 244 -22.93 11.61 5.39
CA LEU A 244 -23.88 11.92 4.33
C LEU A 244 -24.82 13.08 4.71
N ARG A 245 -25.31 13.09 5.95
CA ARG A 245 -26.13 14.19 6.49
C ARG A 245 -25.34 15.50 6.59
N GLU A 246 -24.09 15.45 7.01
CA GLU A 246 -23.23 16.63 7.16
C GLU A 246 -22.81 17.22 5.81
N ARG A 247 -22.49 16.38 4.83
CA ARG A 247 -21.97 16.81 3.52
C ARG A 247 -23.08 17.19 2.55
N ASP A 248 -24.22 16.50 2.59
CA ASP A 248 -25.38 16.83 1.77
C ASP A 248 -26.70 16.60 2.53
N PRO A 249 -27.12 17.59 3.34
CA PRO A 249 -28.37 17.52 4.09
C PRO A 249 -29.61 17.32 3.20
N ASN A 250 -29.60 17.90 1.99
CA ASN A 250 -30.72 17.80 1.05
C ASN A 250 -30.87 16.38 0.51
N LEU A 251 -29.74 15.75 0.17
CA LEU A 251 -29.73 14.34 -0.21
C LEU A 251 -30.10 13.45 0.99
N GLY A 252 -29.61 13.77 2.19
CA GLY A 252 -30.02 13.11 3.44
C GLY A 252 -31.54 13.07 3.62
N MET A 253 -32.22 14.21 3.47
CA MET A 253 -33.68 14.29 3.51
C MET A 253 -34.33 13.46 2.39
N THR A 254 -33.81 13.55 1.17
CA THR A 254 -34.32 12.80 0.00
C THR A 254 -34.21 11.28 0.19
N LEU A 255 -33.19 10.82 0.90
CA LEU A 255 -32.96 9.41 1.21
C LEU A 255 -33.76 8.92 2.42
N GLY A 256 -34.49 9.81 3.11
CA GLY A 256 -35.24 9.48 4.32
C GLY A 256 -34.34 9.32 5.55
N LEU A 257 -33.20 10.02 5.55
CA LEU A 257 -32.24 10.07 6.65
C LEU A 257 -32.42 11.34 7.48
N ALA A 258 -33.58 12.02 7.45
CA ALA A 258 -33.81 13.20 8.29
C ALA A 258 -33.96 12.81 9.78
#